data_AF-A0A843AU05-F1
#
_entry.id   AF-A0A843AU05-F1
#
_cell.length_a   1.000
_cell.length_b   1.000
_cell.length_c   1.000
_cell.angle_alpha   90.00
_cell.angle_beta   90.00
_cell.angle_gamma   90.00
#
_symmetry.space_group_name_H-M   'P 1'
#
loop_
_entity.id
_entity.type
_entity.pdbx_description
1 polymer ?
#
loop_
_entity_poly.entity_id
_entity_poly.type
_entity_poly.pdbx_seq_one_letter_code
_entity_poly.pdbx_strand_id
1 'polypeptide(L)'
;MNQTSYLKATAVVLVLFAIGLVGYFAFSAAFPDGLERVMGNNGVEEGEPFYVAPLSYGDDYWGALLAGLAGFTITFGLVYLYLRGMKARNKA
;
A
#
# COMPACT_ATOMS: atom_id res chain seq x y z
N MET A 1 -25.36 0.34 -18.72
CA MET A 1 -24.56 -0.66 -17.99
C MET A 1 -25.23 -0.93 -16.65
N ASN A 2 -25.63 -2.17 -16.39
CA ASN A 2 -26.41 -2.54 -15.20
C ASN A 2 -25.49 -2.70 -13.97
N GLN A 3 -25.97 -2.33 -12.77
CA GLN A 3 -25.23 -2.43 -11.51
C GLN A 3 -24.63 -3.83 -11.24
N THR A 4 -25.33 -4.87 -11.68
CA THR A 4 -24.86 -6.26 -11.62
C THR A 4 -23.62 -6.54 -12.46
N SER A 5 -23.41 -5.81 -13.56
CA SER A 5 -22.18 -5.91 -14.36
C SER A 5 -20.98 -5.30 -13.65
N TYR A 6 -21.19 -4.20 -12.91
CA TYR A 6 -20.13 -3.58 -12.11
C TYR A 6 -19.73 -4.47 -10.94
N LEU A 7 -20.70 -5.05 -10.23
CA LEU A 7 -20.43 -6.00 -9.14
C LEU A 7 -19.60 -7.21 -9.62
N LYS A 8 -19.93 -7.77 -10.79
CA LYS A 8 -19.16 -8.85 -11.39
C LYS A 8 -17.74 -8.41 -11.76
N ALA A 9 -17.59 -7.24 -12.38
CA ALA A 9 -16.28 -6.70 -12.72
C ALA A 9 -15.43 -6.47 -11.47
N THR A 10 -15.99 -5.87 -10.42
CA THR A 10 -15.31 -5.68 -9.13
C THR A 10 -14.89 -7.01 -8.51
N ALA A 11 -15.78 -8.02 -8.50
CA ALA A 11 -15.44 -9.33 -7.97
C ALA A 11 -14.27 -9.99 -8.73
N VAL A 12 -14.27 -9.91 -10.07
CA VAL A 12 -13.18 -10.42 -10.90
C VAL A 12 -11.87 -9.70 -10.61
N VAL A 13 -11.89 -8.37 -10.51
CA VAL A 13 -10.70 -7.58 -10.18
C VAL A 13 -10.16 -7.94 -8.80
N LEU A 14 -11.03 -8.11 -7.79
CA LEU A 14 -10.62 -8.51 -6.45
C LEU A 14 -9.96 -9.90 -6.43
N VAL A 15 -10.51 -10.86 -7.19
CA VAL A 15 -9.92 -12.20 -7.30
C VAL A 15 -8.56 -12.15 -7.98
N LEU A 16 -8.45 -11.43 -9.11
CA LEU A 16 -7.17 -11.26 -9.81
C LEU A 16 -6.14 -10.55 -8.93
N PHE A 17 -6.56 -9.54 -8.17
CA PHE A 17 -5.70 -8.83 -7.24
C PHE A 17 -5.23 -9.75 -6.11
N ALA A 18 -6.12 -10.54 -5.51
CA ALA A 18 -5.76 -11.47 -4.44
C ALA A 18 -4.73 -12.51 -4.91
N ILE A 19 -4.93 -13.09 -6.09
CA ILE A 19 -3.99 -14.06 -6.69
C ILE A 19 -2.67 -13.36 -7.08
N GLY A 20 -2.76 -12.22 -7.75
CA GLY A 20 -1.61 -11.46 -8.23
C GLY A 20 -0.74 -10.96 -7.09
N LEU A 21 -1.33 -10.49 -5.99
CA LEU A 21 -0.61 -10.00 -4.82
C LEU A 21 0.17 -11.12 -4.13
N VAL A 22 -0.49 -12.26 -3.87
CA VAL A 22 0.17 -13.42 -3.24
C VAL A 22 1.27 -13.98 -4.15
N GLY A 23 0.99 -14.10 -5.45
CA GLY A 23 1.98 -14.53 -6.44
C GLY A 23 3.16 -13.58 -6.53
N TYR A 24 2.91 -12.26 -6.49
CA TYR A 24 3.95 -11.24 -6.46
C TYR A 24 4.83 -11.38 -5.24
N PHE A 25 4.27 -11.51 -4.03
CA PHE A 25 5.07 -11.69 -2.80
C PHE A 25 5.87 -12.99 -2.81
N ALA A 26 5.26 -14.10 -3.23
CA ALA A 26 5.92 -15.39 -3.30
C ALA A 26 7.10 -15.36 -4.30
N PHE A 27 6.94 -14.64 -5.41
CA PHE A 27 8.00 -14.44 -6.38
C PHE A 27 9.07 -13.48 -5.86
N SER A 28 8.68 -12.31 -5.34
CA SER A 28 9.60 -11.24 -4.94
C SER A 28 10.44 -11.63 -3.72
N ALA A 29 9.94 -12.48 -2.83
CA ALA A 29 10.70 -12.93 -1.66
C ALA A 29 12.01 -13.66 -2.00
N ALA A 30 12.12 -14.26 -3.19
CA ALA A 30 13.33 -14.93 -3.66
C ALA A 30 14.34 -13.99 -4.33
N PHE A 31 13.97 -12.72 -4.56
CA PHE A 31 14.83 -11.72 -5.18
C PHE A 31 15.15 -10.63 -4.14
N PRO A 32 16.39 -10.59 -3.63
CA PRO A 32 16.83 -9.51 -2.74
C PRO A 32 16.61 -8.16 -3.43
N ASP A 33 16.48 -7.09 -2.65
CA ASP A 33 16.41 -5.76 -3.23
C ASP A 33 17.62 -5.52 -4.14
N GLY A 34 17.41 -4.81 -5.25
CA GLY A 34 18.48 -4.50 -6.20
C GLY A 34 19.64 -3.79 -5.51
N LEU A 35 19.35 -2.97 -4.49
CA LEU A 35 20.35 -2.30 -3.67
C LEU A 35 21.11 -3.30 -2.78
N GLU A 36 20.40 -4.16 -2.05
CA GLU A 36 20.97 -5.20 -1.18
C GLU A 36 21.93 -6.11 -1.97
N ARG A 37 21.53 -6.53 -3.19
CA ARG A 37 22.39 -7.30 -4.09
C ARG A 37 23.67 -6.58 -4.49
N VAL A 38 23.58 -5.29 -4.80
CA VAL A 38 24.74 -4.48 -5.19
C VAL A 38 25.69 -4.26 -4.00
N MET A 39 25.14 -4.02 -2.81
CA MET A 39 25.90 -3.89 -1.58
C MET A 39 26.63 -5.18 -1.24
N GLY A 40 25.94 -6.33 -1.28
CA GLY A 40 26.53 -7.64 -1.07
C GLY A 40 27.65 -7.97 -2.07
N ASN A 41 27.46 -7.67 -3.36
CA ASN A 41 28.50 -7.87 -4.39
C ASN A 41 29.76 -7.00 -4.16
N ASN A 42 29.62 -5.89 -3.46
CA ASN A 42 30.69 -4.96 -3.16
C ASN A 42 31.24 -5.11 -1.73
N GLY A 43 30.81 -6.14 -0.99
CA GLY A 43 31.26 -6.41 0.38
C GLY A 43 30.81 -5.36 1.40
N VAL A 44 29.71 -4.66 1.12
CA VAL A 44 29.14 -3.65 2.01
C VAL A 44 27.99 -4.29 2.80
N GLU A 45 28.13 -4.32 4.12
CA GLU A 45 27.04 -4.74 5.02
C GLU A 45 26.05 -3.59 5.22
N GLU A 46 24.76 -3.91 5.36
CA GLU A 46 23.75 -2.93 5.74
C GLU A 46 24.05 -2.40 7.15
N GLY A 47 24.26 -1.09 7.25
CA GLY A 47 24.48 -0.44 8.54
C GLY A 47 23.18 -0.26 9.32
N GLU A 48 23.31 -0.06 10.63
CA GLU A 48 22.17 0.29 11.49
C GLU A 48 21.44 1.53 10.97
N PRO A 49 20.08 1.53 10.96
CA PRO A 49 19.31 2.68 10.52
C PRO A 49 19.67 3.92 11.33
N PHE A 50 20.20 4.95 10.66
CA PHE A 50 20.54 6.21 11.32
C PHE A 50 19.31 6.95 11.87
N TYR A 51 18.13 6.73 11.29
CA TYR A 51 16.88 7.34 11.69
C TYR A 51 15.77 6.31 11.74
N VAL A 52 15.05 6.27 12.87
CA VAL A 52 13.84 5.48 13.04
C VAL A 52 12.66 6.44 12.98
N ALA A 53 11.74 6.20 12.04
CA ALA A 53 10.54 6.98 11.93
C ALA A 53 9.68 6.85 13.21
N PRO A 54 9.01 7.92 13.66
CA PRO A 54 8.19 7.88 14.87
C PRO A 54 6.94 6.99 14.73
N LEU A 55 6.57 6.64 13.50
CA LEU A 55 5.48 5.74 13.17
C LEU A 55 6.06 4.48 12.52
N SER A 56 5.83 3.33 13.13
CA SER A 56 6.12 2.02 12.54
C SER A 56 4.86 1.46 11.88
N TYR A 57 5.05 0.70 10.80
CA TYR A 57 3.97 -0.10 10.23
C TYR A 57 3.67 -1.35 11.07
N GLY A 58 4.41 -1.62 12.14
CA GLY A 58 4.27 -2.81 12.96
C GLY A 58 5.16 -3.96 12.48
N ASP A 59 5.56 -4.82 13.41
CA ASP A 59 6.51 -5.91 13.17
C ASP A 59 5.82 -7.20 12.68
N ASP A 60 4.49 -7.24 12.74
CA ASP A 60 3.67 -8.36 12.34
C ASP A 60 2.67 -7.99 11.24
N TYR A 61 2.17 -9.01 10.54
CA TYR A 61 1.23 -8.84 9.44
C TYR A 61 -0.01 -8.02 9.83
N TRP A 62 -0.53 -8.23 11.04
CA TRP A 62 -1.73 -7.53 11.51
C TRP A 62 -1.45 -6.06 11.83
N GLY A 63 -0.29 -5.74 12.42
CA GLY A 63 0.17 -4.37 12.58
C GLY A 63 0.27 -3.66 11.24
N ALA A 64 0.93 -4.28 10.26
CA ALA A 64 1.12 -3.71 8.92
C ALA A 64 -0.21 -3.47 8.21
N LEU A 65 -1.14 -4.43 8.27
CA LEU A 65 -2.45 -4.29 7.67
C LEU A 65 -3.26 -3.15 8.31
N LEU A 66 -3.28 -3.08 9.64
CA LEU A 66 -4.02 -2.03 10.36
C LEU A 66 -3.42 -0.65 10.14
N ALA A 67 -2.09 -0.52 10.12
CA ALA A 67 -1.40 0.72 9.79
C ALA A 67 -1.73 1.18 8.35
N GLY A 68 -1.75 0.24 7.40
CA GLY A 68 -2.17 0.50 6.02
C GLY A 68 -3.63 0.96 5.91
N LEU A 69 -4.56 0.28 6.58
CA LEU A 69 -5.97 0.67 6.62
C LEU A 69 -6.16 2.05 7.24
N ALA A 70 -5.48 2.34 8.35
CA ALA A 70 -5.54 3.65 9.00
C ALA A 70 -5.04 4.77 8.07
N GLY A 71 -3.88 4.57 7.42
CA GLY A 71 -3.32 5.53 6.46
C GLY A 71 -4.24 5.78 5.27
N PHE A 72 -4.85 4.72 4.73
CA PHE A 72 -5.83 4.82 3.64
C PHE A 72 -7.06 5.62 4.08
N THR A 73 -7.66 5.29 5.22
CA THR A 73 -8.86 5.97 5.73
C THR A 73 -8.61 7.45 5.99
N ILE A 74 -7.47 7.81 6.59
CA ILE A 74 -7.08 9.20 6.84
C ILE A 74 -6.95 9.95 5.52
N THR A 75 -6.20 9.40 4.57
CA THR A 75 -5.96 10.04 3.27
C THR A 75 -7.26 10.23 2.50
N PHE A 76 -8.10 9.20 2.45
CA PHE A 76 -9.42 9.27 1.83
C PHE A 76 -10.29 10.34 2.50
N GLY A 77 -10.31 10.38 3.84
CA GLY A 77 -11.06 11.37 4.61
C GLY A 77 -10.62 12.79 4.30
N LEU A 78 -9.31 13.06 4.26
CA LEU A 78 -8.76 14.37 3.92
C LEU A 78 -9.13 14.81 2.51
N VAL A 79 -8.97 13.91 1.51
CA VAL A 79 -9.34 14.20 0.12
C VAL A 79 -10.85 14.45 -0.01
N TYR A 80 -11.67 13.62 0.64
CA TYR A 80 -13.12 13.78 0.63
C TYR A 80 -13.54 15.12 1.24
N LEU A 81 -12.99 15.49 2.40
CA LEU A 81 -13.27 16.77 3.06
C LEU A 81 -12.80 17.95 2.22
N TYR A 82 -11.62 17.86 1.60
CA TYR A 82 -11.10 18.86 0.68
C TYR A 82 -12.04 19.10 -0.50
N LEU A 83 -12.42 18.04 -1.21
CA LEU A 83 -13.34 18.12 -2.34
C LEU A 83 -14.72 18.64 -1.93
N ARG A 84 -15.23 18.19 -0.77
CA ARG A 84 -16.50 18.68 -0.21
C ARG A 84 -16.44 20.17 0.09
N GLY A 85 -15.35 20.65 0.68
CA GLY A 85 -15.11 22.07 0.96
C GLY A 85 -15.04 22.92 -0.30
N MET A 86 -14.34 22.44 -1.35
CA MET A 86 -14.31 23.13 -2.65
C MET A 86 -15.69 23.24 -3.30
N LYS A 87 -16.49 22.16 -3.25
CA LYS A 87 -17.84 22.17 -3.81
C LYS A 87 -18.77 23.13 -3.06
N ALA A 88 -18.60 23.27 -1.74
CA ALA A 88 -19.33 24.24 -0.93
C ALA A 88 -18.95 25.70 -1.29
N ARG A 89 -17.66 25.97 -1.52
CA ARG A 89 -17.17 27.30 -1.96
C ARG A 89 -17.68 27.69 -3.34
N ASN A 90 -17.74 26.77 -4.30
CA ASN A 90 -18.21 27.08 -5.66
C ASN A 90 -19.74 27.28 -5.77
N LYS A 91 -20.50 27.02 -4.69
CA LYS A 91 -21.96 27.20 -4.65
C LYS A 91 -22.39 28.49 -3.93
N ALA A 92 -21.44 29.18 -3.27
CA ALA A 92 -21.62 30.49 -2.65
C ALA A 92 -21.13 31.58 -3.62
#